data_AF-A0A974PQQ4-F1
#
_entry.id   AF-A0A974PQQ4-F1
#
_cell.length_a   1.000
_cell.length_b   1.000
_cell.length_c   1.000
_cell.angle_alpha   90.00
_cell.angle_beta   90.00
_cell.angle_gamma   90.00
#
_symmetry.space_group_name_H-M   'P 1'
#
loop_
_entity.id
_entity.type
_entity.pdbx_description
1 polymer ?
#
loop_
_entity_poly.entity_id
_entity_poly.type
_entity_poly.pdbx_seq_one_letter_code
_entity_poly.pdbx_strand_id
1 'polypeptide(L)'
;MRVDQLLDAAVEDARERHKAVIELIRFTDQQAISLLNFHAALGVALVSGAAACLGKDPLVPAFVGIAFGAGAICFIAGAWCALKVQASATISLPGREPKFWIWAAHGEIGNDLVFEEYMNSLARGQIKNDEANIYGVKWLKRARACVFAAPIAAISASGAAYFSVNLLSLVTG
;
A
#
# COMPACT_ATOMS: atom_id res chain seq x y z
N MET A 1 7.32 -13.94 42.69
CA MET A 1 6.36 -14.10 41.58
C MET A 1 6.31 -15.59 41.26
N ARG A 2 5.13 -16.22 41.20
CA ARG A 2 5.05 -17.66 40.84
C ARG A 2 5.33 -17.81 39.34
N VAL A 3 5.90 -18.95 38.95
CA VAL A 3 6.20 -19.26 37.53
C VAL A 3 4.94 -19.13 36.67
N ASP A 4 3.79 -19.53 37.20
CA ASP A 4 2.48 -19.41 36.55
C ASP A 4 2.14 -17.95 36.18
N GLN A 5 2.44 -16.99 37.07
CA GLN A 5 2.18 -15.57 36.82
C GLN A 5 3.08 -14.98 35.73
N LEU A 6 4.31 -15.50 35.60
CA LEU A 6 5.23 -15.08 34.56
C LEU A 6 4.79 -15.62 33.19
N LEU A 7 4.27 -16.85 33.15
CA LEU A 7 3.73 -17.45 31.93
C LEU A 7 2.49 -16.70 31.45
N ASP A 8 1.55 -16.39 32.35
CA ASP A 8 0.36 -15.60 32.02
C ASP A 8 0.73 -14.22 31.45
N ALA A 9 1.69 -13.53 32.08
CA ALA A 9 2.18 -12.24 31.62
C ALA A 9 2.86 -12.32 30.24
N ALA A 10 3.66 -13.36 29.98
CA ALA A 10 4.32 -13.56 28.70
C ALA A 10 3.33 -13.86 27.56
N VAL A 11 2.29 -14.63 27.84
CA VAL A 11 1.22 -14.93 26.87
C VAL A 11 0.41 -13.68 26.56
N GLU A 12 0.10 -12.85 27.57
CA GLU A 12 -0.63 -11.60 27.35
C GLU A 12 0.20 -10.60 26.53
N ASP A 13 1.49 -10.41 26.83
CA ASP A 13 2.39 -9.55 26.03
C ASP A 13 2.46 -10.02 24.56
N ALA A 14 2.58 -11.33 24.32
CA ALA A 14 2.56 -11.89 22.96
C ALA A 14 1.23 -11.62 22.24
N ARG A 15 0.10 -11.74 22.95
CA ARG A 15 -1.24 -11.47 22.41
C ARG A 15 -1.43 -9.99 22.08
N GLU A 16 -0.99 -9.10 22.96
CA GLU A 16 -1.05 -7.65 22.74
C GLU A 16 -0.20 -7.22 21.54
N ARG A 17 1.03 -7.74 21.42
CA ARG A 17 1.88 -7.49 20.24
C ARG A 17 1.21 -7.94 18.94
N HIS A 18 0.61 -9.12 18.94
CA HIS A 18 -0.05 -9.63 17.75
C HIS A 18 -1.27 -8.77 17.34
N LYS A 19 -2.06 -8.30 18.33
CA LYS A 19 -3.15 -7.33 18.09
C LYS A 19 -2.61 -6.02 17.50
N ALA A 20 -1.52 -5.49 18.06
CA ALA A 20 -0.92 -4.24 17.58
C ALA A 20 -0.43 -4.34 16.13
N VAL A 21 0.16 -5.48 15.74
CA VAL A 21 0.60 -5.71 14.35
C VAL A 21 -0.61 -5.77 13.39
N ILE A 22 -1.70 -6.44 13.78
CA ILE A 22 -2.91 -6.49 12.96
C ILE A 22 -3.53 -5.10 12.81
N GLU A 23 -3.58 -4.32 13.90
CA GLU A 23 -4.07 -2.95 13.85
C GLU A 23 -3.21 -2.08 12.92
N LEU A 24 -1.89 -2.26 12.94
CA LEU A 24 -0.97 -1.57 12.03
C LEU A 24 -1.22 -1.94 10.55
N ILE A 25 -1.48 -3.22 10.26
CA ILE A 25 -1.84 -3.67 8.92
C ILE A 25 -3.18 -3.05 8.48
N ARG A 26 -4.21 -3.12 9.34
CA ARG A 26 -5.52 -2.52 9.07
C ARG A 26 -5.42 -1.02 8.81
N PHE A 27 -4.62 -0.30 9.59
CA PHE A 27 -4.38 1.12 9.40
C PHE A 27 -3.67 1.40 8.07
N THR A 28 -2.69 0.57 7.71
CA THR A 28 -1.99 0.64 6.43
C THR A 28 -2.94 0.43 5.25
N ASP A 29 -3.86 -0.53 5.35
CA ASP A 29 -4.88 -0.79 4.33
C ASP A 29 -5.86 0.39 4.18
N GLN A 30 -6.33 0.96 5.30
CA GLN A 30 -7.19 2.14 5.26
C GLN A 30 -6.49 3.33 4.60
N GLN A 31 -5.21 3.54 4.90
CA GLN A 31 -4.41 4.56 4.22
C GLN A 31 -4.24 4.26 2.72
N ALA A 32 -4.01 3.01 2.34
CA ALA A 32 -3.89 2.60 0.95
C ALA A 32 -5.21 2.83 0.18
N ILE A 33 -6.37 2.52 0.77
CA ILE A 33 -7.69 2.79 0.18
C ILE A 33 -7.89 4.30 -0.02
N SER A 34 -7.57 5.10 0.99
CA SER A 34 -7.67 6.56 0.90
C SER A 34 -6.78 7.11 -0.22
N LEU A 35 -5.53 6.65 -0.30
CA LEU A 35 -4.62 7.02 -1.39
C LEU A 35 -5.14 6.56 -2.74
N LEU A 36 -5.66 5.34 -2.86
CA LEU A 36 -6.21 4.81 -4.10
C LEU A 36 -7.35 5.70 -4.62
N ASN A 37 -8.30 6.06 -3.75
CA ASN A 37 -9.41 6.93 -4.10
C ASN A 37 -8.93 8.31 -4.55
N PHE A 38 -7.96 8.88 -3.83
CA PHE A 38 -7.34 10.16 -4.20
C PHE A 38 -6.68 10.09 -5.59
N HIS A 39 -5.85 9.07 -5.84
CA HIS A 39 -5.17 8.90 -7.11
C HIS A 39 -6.14 8.63 -8.26
N ALA A 40 -7.19 7.82 -8.04
CA ALA A 40 -8.20 7.54 -9.04
C ALA A 40 -9.00 8.80 -9.40
N ALA A 41 -9.46 9.57 -8.41
CA ALA A 41 -10.23 10.79 -8.63
C ALA A 41 -9.42 11.84 -9.41
N LEU A 42 -8.19 12.12 -8.98
CA LEU A 42 -7.33 13.08 -9.67
C LEU A 42 -6.85 12.56 -11.02
N GLY A 43 -6.53 11.27 -11.12
CA GLY A 43 -6.13 10.64 -12.37
C GLY A 43 -7.21 10.78 -13.43
N VAL A 44 -8.47 10.46 -13.11
CA VAL A 44 -9.60 10.62 -14.03
C VAL A 44 -9.80 12.08 -14.42
N ALA A 45 -9.77 13.01 -13.45
CA ALA A 45 -9.92 14.44 -13.73
C ALA A 45 -8.84 14.95 -14.70
N LEU A 46 -7.58 14.51 -14.53
CA LEU A 46 -6.47 14.89 -15.41
C LEU A 46 -6.57 14.25 -16.79
N VAL A 47 -7.00 12.99 -16.89
CA VAL A 47 -7.26 12.34 -18.19
C VAL A 47 -8.35 13.11 -18.95
N SER A 48 -9.44 13.48 -18.28
CA SER A 48 -10.51 14.28 -18.88
C SER A 48 -10.00 15.66 -19.32
N GLY A 49 -9.20 16.33 -18.49
CA GLY A 49 -8.56 17.61 -18.83
C GLY A 49 -7.62 17.50 -20.03
N ALA A 50 -6.80 16.44 -20.09
CA ALA A 50 -5.91 16.18 -21.22
C ALA A 50 -6.70 15.95 -22.51
N ALA A 51 -7.76 15.14 -22.46
CA ALA A 51 -8.62 14.88 -23.62
C ALA A 51 -9.29 16.15 -24.14
N ALA A 52 -9.74 17.03 -23.24
CA ALA A 52 -10.34 18.32 -23.63
C ALA A 52 -9.32 19.26 -24.31
N CYS A 53 -8.06 19.29 -23.85
CA CYS A 53 -7.01 20.15 -24.40
C CYS A 53 -6.39 19.63 -25.71
N LEU A 54 -6.53 18.33 -26.00
CA LEU A 54 -6.02 17.69 -27.21
C LEU A 54 -7.11 17.42 -28.26
N GLY A 55 -8.32 17.95 -28.04
CA GLY A 55 -9.43 17.87 -28.98
C GLY A 55 -9.20 18.68 -30.26
N LYS A 56 -10.14 18.57 -31.21
CA LYS A 56 -10.07 19.20 -32.54
C LYS A 56 -10.05 20.74 -32.49
N ASP A 57 -10.79 21.33 -31.55
CA ASP A 57 -10.87 22.78 -31.33
C ASP A 57 -10.60 23.09 -29.85
N PRO A 58 -9.34 23.04 -29.40
CA PRO A 58 -9.04 23.13 -27.98
C PRO A 58 -9.13 24.58 -27.50
N LEU A 59 -9.91 24.80 -26.44
CA LEU A 59 -10.02 26.11 -25.75
C LEU A 59 -8.72 26.53 -25.04
N VAL A 60 -7.83 25.56 -24.81
CA VAL A 60 -6.60 25.71 -24.04
C VAL A 60 -5.43 25.18 -24.88
N PRO A 61 -4.23 25.78 -24.81
CA PRO A 61 -3.09 25.31 -25.59
C PRO A 61 -2.76 23.82 -25.37
N ALA A 62 -2.38 23.13 -26.45
CA ALA A 62 -2.10 21.68 -26.44
C ALA A 62 -1.00 21.27 -25.43
N PHE A 63 -0.03 22.14 -25.12
CA PHE A 63 1.01 21.86 -24.13
C PHE A 63 0.45 21.66 -22.71
N VAL A 64 -0.70 22.29 -22.40
CA VAL A 64 -1.42 22.08 -21.13
C VAL A 64 -2.03 20.68 -21.09
N GLY A 65 -2.53 20.19 -22.22
CA GLY A 65 -2.99 18.81 -22.36
C GLY A 65 -1.89 17.78 -22.12
N ILE A 66 -0.67 18.05 -22.58
CA ILE A 66 0.50 17.20 -22.31
C ILE A 66 0.87 17.22 -20.83
N ALA A 67 0.79 18.37 -20.16
CA ALA A 67 0.98 18.47 -18.70
C ALA A 67 -0.04 17.61 -17.93
N PHE A 68 -1.32 17.72 -18.30
CA PHE A 68 -2.38 16.91 -17.69
C PHE A 68 -2.18 15.42 -17.94
N GLY A 69 -1.79 15.02 -19.16
CA GLY A 69 -1.47 13.64 -19.48
C GLY A 69 -0.30 13.08 -18.67
N ALA A 70 0.79 13.85 -18.52
CA ALA A 70 1.94 13.44 -17.71
C ALA A 70 1.57 13.28 -16.23
N GLY A 71 0.81 14.22 -15.68
CA GLY A 71 0.28 14.12 -14.31
C GLY A 71 -0.61 12.90 -14.14
N ALA A 72 -1.52 12.65 -15.08
CA ALA A 72 -2.41 11.49 -15.05
C ALA A 72 -1.65 10.16 -14.98
N ILE A 73 -0.57 10.00 -15.75
CA ILE A 73 0.27 8.79 -15.71
C ILE A 73 0.86 8.58 -14.31
N CYS A 74 1.37 9.64 -13.67
CA CYS A 74 1.88 9.56 -12.30
C CYS A 74 0.79 9.15 -11.30
N PHE A 75 -0.43 9.68 -11.45
CA PHE A 75 -1.54 9.31 -10.58
C PHE A 75 -1.98 7.86 -10.79
N ILE A 76 -2.05 7.39 -12.04
CA ILE A 76 -2.35 5.97 -12.36
C ILE A 76 -1.28 5.04 -11.78
N ALA A 77 0.00 5.41 -11.90
CA ALA A 77 1.10 4.64 -11.31
C ALA A 77 1.01 4.59 -9.77
N GLY A 78 0.61 5.70 -9.13
CA GLY A 78 0.38 5.74 -7.69
C GLY A 78 -0.83 4.90 -7.25
N ALA A 79 -1.93 4.92 -8.02
CA ALA A 79 -3.09 4.04 -7.80
C ALA A 79 -2.69 2.56 -7.91
N TRP A 80 -1.89 2.19 -8.90
CA TRP A 80 -1.35 0.83 -9.03
C TRP A 80 -0.50 0.43 -7.83
N CYS A 81 0.34 1.33 -7.32
CA CYS A 81 1.13 1.07 -6.11
C CYS A 81 0.23 0.88 -4.87
N ALA A 82 -0.86 1.64 -4.75
CA ALA A 82 -1.84 1.46 -3.68
C ALA A 82 -2.59 0.12 -3.77
N LEU A 83 -2.93 -0.34 -4.98
CA LEU A 83 -3.49 -1.68 -5.19
C LEU A 83 -2.52 -2.79 -4.77
N LYS A 84 -1.20 -2.60 -4.96
CA LYS A 84 -0.20 -3.56 -4.51
C LYS A 84 -0.10 -3.66 -2.98
N VAL A 85 -0.41 -2.60 -2.24
CA VAL A 85 -0.52 -2.68 -0.77
C VAL A 85 -1.68 -3.58 -0.37
N GLN A 86 -2.81 -3.48 -1.08
CA GLN A 86 -4.02 -4.27 -0.82
C GLN A 86 -3.98 -5.69 -1.38
N ALA A 87 -3.04 -5.97 -2.29
CA ALA A 87 -2.93 -7.28 -2.92
C ALA A 87 -2.60 -8.32 -1.85
N SER A 88 -3.59 -9.18 -1.57
CA SER A 88 -3.65 -10.29 -0.61
C SER A 88 -2.30 -10.72 -0.02
N ALA A 89 -1.84 -9.99 1.00
CA ALA A 89 -0.84 -10.51 1.91
C ALA A 89 -1.54 -11.51 2.83
N THR A 90 -0.97 -12.70 3.01
CA THR A 90 -1.50 -13.70 3.94
C THR A 90 -1.28 -13.22 5.37
N ILE A 91 -2.29 -12.60 5.97
CA ILE A 91 -2.27 -12.17 7.37
C ILE A 91 -2.61 -13.37 8.24
N SER A 92 -1.73 -13.69 9.17
CA SER A 92 -2.04 -14.65 10.24
C SER A 92 -2.88 -13.93 11.29
N LEU A 93 -4.09 -14.43 11.56
CA LEU A 93 -4.96 -13.94 12.62
C LEU A 93 -4.50 -14.47 14.00
N PRO A 94 -4.87 -13.79 15.11
CA PRO A 94 -4.55 -14.26 16.44
C PRO A 94 -5.38 -15.52 16.72
N GLY A 95 -4.72 -16.53 17.27
CA GLY A 95 -5.35 -17.79 17.65
C GLY A 95 -4.93 -18.96 16.78
N ARG A 96 -5.58 -20.09 16.99
CA ARG A 96 -5.27 -21.35 16.33
C ARG A 96 -6.51 -21.97 15.72
N GLU A 97 -6.30 -22.68 14.63
CA GLU A 97 -7.35 -23.48 14.02
C GLU A 97 -7.87 -24.54 15.00
N PRO A 98 -9.15 -24.94 14.90
CA PRO A 98 -9.72 -26.00 15.73
C PRO A 98 -8.90 -27.29 15.72
N LYS A 99 -8.23 -27.61 14.61
CA LYS A 99 -7.34 -28.78 14.47
C LYS A 99 -6.20 -28.80 15.49
N PHE A 100 -5.65 -27.63 15.84
CA PHE A 100 -4.61 -27.53 16.86
C PHE A 100 -5.15 -27.92 18.23
N TRP A 101 -6.34 -27.45 18.59
CA TRP A 101 -6.96 -27.77 19.87
C TRP A 101 -7.41 -29.23 19.96
N ILE A 102 -7.85 -29.82 18.84
CA ILE A 102 -8.15 -31.25 18.74
C ILE A 102 -6.87 -32.08 18.94
N TRP A 103 -5.76 -31.67 18.30
CA TRP A 103 -4.45 -32.30 18.51
C TRP A 103 -4.01 -32.21 19.98
N ALA A 104 -4.11 -31.01 20.58
CA ALA A 104 -3.74 -30.76 21.97
C ALA A 104 -4.62 -31.52 22.98
N ALA A 105 -5.86 -31.85 22.62
CA ALA A 105 -6.79 -32.59 23.48
C ALA A 105 -6.51 -34.10 23.53
N HIS A 106 -5.61 -34.63 22.69
CA HIS A 106 -5.17 -36.03 22.82
C HIS A 106 -4.34 -36.18 24.10
N GLY A 107 -4.86 -36.98 25.05
CA GLY A 107 -4.27 -37.16 26.39
C GLY A 107 -2.88 -37.79 26.43
N GLU A 108 -2.30 -38.13 25.28
CA GLU A 108 -0.91 -38.60 25.14
C GLU A 108 0.10 -37.44 25.05
N ILE A 109 -0.37 -36.21 24.83
CA ILE A 109 0.49 -35.04 24.64
C ILE A 109 0.63 -34.26 25.95
N GLY A 110 1.86 -34.09 26.43
CA GLY A 110 2.14 -33.28 27.60
C GLY A 110 1.84 -31.80 27.38
N ASN A 111 1.37 -31.11 28.42
CA ASN A 111 1.04 -29.68 28.39
C ASN A 111 2.21 -28.80 27.91
N ASP A 112 3.45 -29.18 28.25
CA ASP A 112 4.65 -28.46 27.85
C ASP A 112 4.83 -28.46 26.32
N LEU A 113 4.57 -29.59 25.66
CA LEU A 113 4.66 -29.71 24.20
C LEU A 113 3.56 -28.91 23.50
N VAL A 114 2.34 -28.92 24.06
CA VAL A 114 1.23 -28.12 23.53
C VAL A 114 1.58 -26.63 23.61
N PHE A 115 2.14 -26.19 24.74
CA PHE A 115 2.53 -24.80 24.94
C PHE A 115 3.67 -24.39 24.02
N GLU A 116 4.71 -25.22 23.88
CA GLU A 116 5.83 -24.98 22.98
C GLU A 116 5.35 -24.83 21.52
N GLU A 117 4.52 -25.76 21.03
CA GLU A 117 4.00 -25.69 19.66
C GLU A 117 3.03 -24.52 19.46
N TYR A 118 2.29 -24.13 20.50
CA TYR A 118 1.48 -22.91 20.48
C TYR A 118 2.38 -21.67 20.28
N MET A 119 3.41 -21.51 21.10
CA MET A 119 4.34 -20.39 21.04
C MET A 119 5.12 -20.35 19.71
N ASN A 120 5.61 -21.50 19.24
CA ASN A 120 6.31 -21.61 17.96
C ASN A 120 5.45 -21.14 16.78
N SER A 121 4.15 -21.45 16.79
CA SER A 121 3.28 -20.96 15.73
C SER A 121 2.91 -19.49 15.86
N LEU A 122 2.78 -18.96 17.08
CA LEU A 122 2.60 -17.52 17.25
C LEU A 122 3.81 -16.77 16.68
N ALA A 123 5.02 -17.25 16.97
CA ALA A 123 6.25 -16.70 16.42
C ALA A 123 6.28 -16.76 14.88
N ARG A 124 5.91 -17.90 14.28
CA ARG A 124 5.80 -18.05 12.82
C ARG A 124 4.75 -17.11 12.20
N GLY A 125 3.61 -16.93 12.87
CA GLY A 125 2.54 -16.01 12.44
C GLY A 125 2.98 -14.55 12.51
N GLN A 126 3.74 -14.19 13.55
CA GLN A 126 4.28 -12.84 13.71
C GLN A 126 5.28 -12.49 12.60
N ILE A 127 6.21 -13.39 12.28
CA ILE A 127 7.18 -13.16 11.19
C ILE A 127 6.46 -12.88 9.86
N LYS A 128 5.43 -13.67 9.53
CA LYS A 128 4.62 -13.44 8.31
C LYS A 128 3.92 -12.09 8.31
N ASN A 129 3.36 -11.68 9.45
CA ASN A 129 2.70 -10.39 9.57
C ASN A 129 3.70 -9.22 9.48
N ASP A 130 4.90 -9.37 10.04
CA ASP A 130 5.97 -8.38 9.95
C ASP A 130 6.45 -8.22 8.50
N GLU A 131 6.64 -9.32 7.77
CA GLU A 131 6.97 -9.31 6.34
C GLU A 131 5.89 -8.62 5.51
N ALA A 132 4.61 -8.95 5.76
CA ALA A 132 3.47 -8.32 5.11
C ALA A 132 3.43 -6.80 5.38
N ASN A 133 3.67 -6.39 6.62
CA ASN A 133 3.71 -4.99 7.01
C ASN A 133 4.87 -4.25 6.33
N ILE A 134 6.08 -4.81 6.32
CA ILE A 134 7.24 -4.20 5.63
C ILE A 134 6.96 -4.03 4.14
N TYR A 135 6.37 -5.06 3.51
CA TYR A 135 5.96 -5.00 2.10
C TYR A 135 4.94 -3.87 1.87
N GLY A 136 3.88 -3.82 2.68
CA GLY A 136 2.84 -2.79 2.60
C GLY A 136 3.41 -1.37 2.75
N VAL A 137 4.27 -1.15 3.76
CA VAL A 137 4.93 0.13 4.00
C VAL A 137 5.80 0.56 2.81
N LYS A 138 6.54 -0.37 2.18
CA LYS A 138 7.39 -0.07 1.02
C LYS A 138 6.56 0.43 -0.17
N TRP A 139 5.44 -0.23 -0.47
CA TRP A 139 4.57 0.18 -1.58
C TRP A 139 3.79 1.44 -1.26
N LEU A 140 3.35 1.62 -0.02
CA LEU A 140 2.69 2.84 0.42
C LEU A 140 3.61 4.07 0.30
N LYS A 141 4.90 3.93 0.64
CA LYS A 141 5.91 4.99 0.42
C LYS A 141 6.03 5.35 -1.06
N ARG A 142 6.03 4.36 -1.96
CA ARG A 142 6.05 4.61 -3.42
C ARG A 142 4.80 5.32 -3.90
N ALA A 143 3.62 4.88 -3.44
CA ALA A 143 2.36 5.55 -3.77
C ALA A 143 2.35 7.02 -3.32
N ARG A 144 2.88 7.33 -2.13
CA ARG A 144 3.04 8.73 -1.67
C ARG A 144 4.03 9.52 -2.53
N ALA A 145 5.13 8.92 -2.95
CA ALA A 145 6.10 9.59 -3.82
C ALA A 145 5.49 10.00 -5.17
N CYS A 146 4.54 9.22 -5.71
CA CYS A 146 3.82 9.57 -6.94
C CYS A 146 3.05 10.89 -6.83
N VAL A 147 2.53 11.25 -5.65
CA VAL A 147 1.83 12.53 -5.42
C VAL A 147 2.77 13.71 -5.65
N PHE A 148 4.01 13.62 -5.20
CA PHE A 148 5.03 14.66 -5.38
C PHE A 148 5.66 14.62 -6.78
N ALA A 149 5.75 13.44 -7.39
CA ALA A 149 6.26 13.29 -8.74
C ALA A 149 5.32 13.86 -9.80
N ALA A 150 4.00 13.78 -9.60
CA ALA A 150 2.99 14.26 -10.54
C ALA A 150 3.15 15.74 -10.96
N PRO A 151 3.27 16.73 -10.05
CA PRO A 151 3.48 18.13 -10.45
C PRO A 151 4.81 18.34 -11.16
N ILE A 152 5.88 17.64 -10.75
CA ILE A 152 7.20 17.73 -11.39
C ILE A 152 7.13 17.20 -12.83
N ALA A 153 6.47 16.05 -13.04
CA ALA A 153 6.22 15.48 -14.35
C ALA A 153 5.37 16.41 -15.23
N ALA A 154 4.32 17.02 -14.68
CA ALA A 154 3.47 17.96 -15.41
C ALA A 154 4.24 19.22 -15.85
N ILE A 155 5.02 19.83 -14.96
CA ILE A 155 5.81 21.04 -15.25
C ILE A 155 6.91 20.73 -16.28
N SER A 156 7.64 19.62 -16.11
CA SER A 156 8.69 19.22 -17.05
C SER A 156 8.13 18.90 -18.44
N ALA A 157 7.03 18.14 -18.52
CA ALA A 157 6.41 17.77 -19.78
C ALA A 157 5.83 18.99 -20.52
N SER A 158 5.16 19.90 -19.81
CA SER A 158 4.65 21.14 -20.42
C SER A 158 5.77 22.08 -20.85
N GLY A 159 6.84 22.23 -20.07
CA GLY A 159 8.00 23.04 -20.43
C GLY A 159 8.67 22.52 -21.71
N ALA A 160 8.87 21.21 -21.82
CA ALA A 160 9.43 20.58 -23.02
C ALA A 160 8.52 20.77 -24.25
N ALA A 161 7.20 20.58 -24.08
CA ALA A 161 6.23 20.79 -25.14
C ALA A 161 6.11 22.25 -25.59
N TYR A 162 6.18 23.20 -24.65
CA TYR A 162 6.17 24.62 -24.96
C TYR A 162 7.40 25.03 -25.77
N PHE A 163 8.58 24.55 -25.37
CA PHE A 163 9.83 24.87 -26.07
C PHE A 163 9.85 24.28 -27.49
N SER A 164 9.40 23.04 -27.67
CA SER A 164 9.39 22.40 -29.00
C SER A 164 8.45 23.10 -29.98
N VAL A 165 7.27 23.53 -29.52
CA VAL A 165 6.31 24.30 -30.34
C VAL A 165 6.90 25.65 -30.77
N ASN A 166 7.52 26.39 -29.85
CA ASN A 166 8.12 27.69 -30.17
C ASN A 166 9.34 27.56 -31.10
N LEU A 167 10.18 26.55 -30.89
CA LEU A 167 11.33 26.29 -31.76
C LEU A 167 10.89 26.00 -33.21
N LEU A 168 9.84 25.19 -33.37
CA LEU A 168 9.26 24.87 -34.68
C LEU A 168 8.74 26.12 -35.40
N SER A 169 8.09 27.04 -34.67
CA SER A 169 7.62 28.31 -35.25
C SER A 169 8.74 29.23 -35.70
N LEU A 170 9.91 29.20 -35.02
CA LEU A 170 11.09 29.98 -35.40
C LEU A 170 11.81 29.44 -36.64
N VAL A 171 11.74 28.13 -36.89
CA VAL A 171 12.40 27.49 -38.03
C VAL A 171 11.56 27.54 -39.31
N THR A 172 10.23 27.64 -39.18
CA THR A 172 9.28 27.61 -40.29
C THR A 172 8.75 28.99 -40.72
N GLY A 173 9.08 30.04 -39.96
CA GLY A 173 8.70 31.42 -40.21
C GLY A 173 9.73 32.24 -40.97
#